data_AF-A0AAJ5ZGB5-F1
#
_entry.id   AF-A0AAJ5ZGB5-F1
#
_cell.length_a   1.000
_cell.length_b   1.000
_cell.length_c   1.000
_cell.angle_alpha   90.00
_cell.angle_beta   90.00
_cell.angle_gamma   90.00
#
_symmetry.space_group_name_H-M   'P 1'
#
loop_
_entity.id
_entity.type
_entity.pdbx_description
1 polymer ?
#
loop_
_entity_poly.entity_id
_entity_poly.type
_entity_poly.pdbx_seq_one_letter_code
_entity_poly.pdbx_strand_id
1 'polypeptide(L)'
;MTSKNIGGGQKILVVDDEHMSDLMRSVLRRLETDGFKPVVVAPEGPHVTGDDYETQTLFAMETERPSAVLLDVRFGEYDSDRFKGLSILKKIAERDSAMPVLMFTQYTQGPYRDTAVSASLSVSASVDFIDKLASPEEVVLRLRRLIGSAPETIKIGSLFELDPENAAVYAVNDGRRDLIREIQGMKLEILNELASAMYRSEGELVPFSRLERFSEGEDSRASLRVRIRELKVSLGKAVSREFGANELIINVRNRGYRLVNPTD
;
A
#
# COMPACT_ATOMS: atom_id res chain seq x y z
N MET A 1 -16.46 -2.78 -19.06
CA MET A 1 -16.59 -1.81 -17.95
C MET A 1 -15.33 -0.97 -17.94
N THR A 2 -15.44 0.33 -18.20
CA THR A 2 -14.31 1.27 -18.24
C THR A 2 -13.68 1.35 -16.85
N SER A 3 -12.36 1.16 -16.75
CA SER A 3 -11.63 1.45 -15.51
C SER A 3 -11.99 2.87 -15.08
N LYS A 4 -12.59 3.03 -13.90
CA LYS A 4 -12.72 4.35 -13.31
C LYS A 4 -11.29 4.86 -13.13
N ASN A 5 -10.94 5.97 -13.78
CA ASN A 5 -9.70 6.70 -13.51
C ASN A 5 -9.77 7.18 -12.06
N ILE A 6 -9.22 6.39 -11.13
CA ILE A 6 -9.39 6.63 -9.70
C ILE A 6 -8.60 7.87 -9.27
N GLY A 7 -7.37 8.03 -9.81
CA GLY A 7 -6.52 9.17 -9.51
C GLY A 7 -6.99 10.49 -10.12
N GLY A 8 -8.00 10.49 -11.01
CA GLY A 8 -8.58 11.73 -11.55
C GLY A 8 -7.60 12.70 -12.22
N GLY A 9 -6.39 12.25 -12.58
CA GLY A 9 -5.30 13.11 -13.06
C GLY A 9 -4.62 13.96 -11.97
N GLN A 10 -4.88 13.68 -10.69
CA GLN A 10 -4.21 14.30 -9.55
C GLN A 10 -2.69 14.05 -9.64
N LYS A 11 -1.92 15.08 -9.31
CA LYS A 11 -0.46 14.99 -9.34
C LYS A 11 0.08 14.44 -8.04
N ILE A 12 1.04 13.54 -8.13
CA ILE A 12 1.79 13.01 -6.99
C ILE A 12 3.21 13.49 -7.14
N LEU A 13 3.70 14.27 -6.18
CA LEU A 13 5.09 14.68 -6.20
C LEU A 13 5.95 13.53 -5.66
N VAL A 14 6.98 13.13 -6.40
CA VAL A 14 7.87 12.02 -6.04
C VAL A 14 9.26 12.58 -5.81
N VAL A 15 9.78 12.40 -4.59
CA VAL A 15 11.04 12.98 -4.13
C VAL A 15 11.92 11.83 -3.62
N ASP A 16 12.78 11.32 -4.50
CA ASP A 16 13.68 10.20 -4.24
C ASP A 16 14.91 10.37 -5.14
N ASP A 17 16.11 10.33 -4.57
CA ASP A 17 17.36 10.46 -5.34
C ASP A 17 17.67 9.21 -6.17
N GLU A 18 17.07 8.08 -5.81
CA GLU A 18 17.04 6.82 -6.54
C GLU A 18 15.74 6.64 -7.35
N HIS A 19 15.09 7.74 -7.80
CA HIS A 19 13.86 7.67 -8.61
C HIS A 19 14.00 6.83 -9.90
N MET A 20 15.21 6.63 -10.38
CA MET A 20 15.52 5.78 -11.54
C MET A 20 15.67 4.29 -11.21
N SER A 21 15.59 3.88 -9.95
CA SER A 21 15.65 2.48 -9.52
C SER A 21 14.46 1.66 -10.07
N ASP A 22 14.64 0.34 -10.18
CA ASP A 22 13.59 -0.57 -10.67
C ASP A 22 12.32 -0.52 -9.82
N LEU A 23 12.49 -0.36 -8.51
CA LEU A 23 11.40 -0.18 -7.56
C LEU A 23 10.62 1.10 -7.86
N MET A 24 11.30 2.25 -7.91
CA MET A 24 10.64 3.53 -8.16
C MET A 24 10.00 3.60 -9.53
N ARG A 25 10.65 3.07 -10.58
CA ARG A 25 10.02 2.94 -11.91
C ARG A 25 8.75 2.10 -11.87
N SER A 26 8.69 1.07 -11.03
CA SER A 26 7.50 0.24 -10.86
C SER A 26 6.39 0.98 -10.12
N VAL A 27 6.74 1.76 -9.09
CA VAL A 27 5.80 2.66 -8.38
C VAL A 27 5.23 3.71 -9.33
N LEU A 28 6.07 4.39 -10.12
CA LEU A 28 5.65 5.41 -11.09
C LEU A 28 4.65 4.85 -12.11
N ARG A 29 4.95 3.70 -12.73
CA ARG A 29 4.02 3.03 -13.65
C ARG A 29 2.70 2.64 -12.99
N ARG A 30 2.75 2.23 -11.72
CA ARG A 30 1.54 1.88 -10.97
C ARG A 30 0.68 3.11 -10.69
N LEU A 31 1.29 4.23 -10.29
CA LEU A 31 0.59 5.51 -10.11
C LEU A 31 -0.12 5.94 -11.40
N GLU A 32 0.56 5.86 -12.54
CA GLU A 32 -0.02 6.17 -13.86
C GLU A 32 -1.19 5.24 -14.20
N THR A 33 -1.03 3.94 -13.95
CA THR A 33 -2.07 2.92 -14.17
C THR A 33 -3.33 3.20 -13.34
N ASP A 34 -3.15 3.69 -12.10
CA ASP A 34 -4.24 4.08 -11.20
C ASP A 34 -4.82 5.48 -11.54
N GLY A 35 -4.29 6.16 -12.55
CA GLY A 35 -4.80 7.43 -13.07
C GLY A 35 -4.23 8.68 -12.38
N PHE A 36 -3.13 8.54 -11.63
CA PHE A 36 -2.35 9.66 -11.10
C PHE A 36 -1.33 10.16 -12.12
N LYS A 37 -0.83 11.38 -11.90
CA LYS A 37 0.27 11.98 -12.68
C LYS A 37 1.49 12.15 -11.77
N PRO A 38 2.46 11.23 -11.78
CA PRO A 38 3.67 11.43 -11.00
C PRO A 38 4.49 12.58 -11.56
N VAL A 39 5.00 13.44 -10.67
CA VAL A 39 5.95 14.52 -10.98
C VAL A 39 7.19 14.24 -10.16
N VAL A 40 8.29 13.91 -10.81
CA VAL A 40 9.55 13.60 -10.14
C VAL A 40 10.34 14.87 -9.88
N VAL A 41 10.79 15.05 -8.64
CA VAL A 41 11.77 16.07 -8.27
C VAL A 41 13.15 15.52 -8.57
N ALA A 42 13.85 16.12 -9.53
CA ALA A 42 15.20 15.74 -9.92
C ALA A 42 16.03 17.03 -10.12
N PRO A 43 16.85 17.42 -9.14
CA PRO A 43 17.72 18.58 -9.30
C PRO A 43 18.80 18.28 -10.31
N GLU A 44 19.14 19.26 -11.15
CA GLU A 44 20.22 19.12 -12.14
C GLU A 44 21.48 19.82 -11.65
N GLY A 45 22.63 19.13 -11.71
CA GLY A 45 23.91 19.73 -11.37
C GLY A 45 25.02 18.70 -11.16
N PRO A 46 26.29 19.14 -11.15
CA PRO A 46 27.44 18.25 -10.95
C PRO A 46 27.56 17.72 -9.52
N HIS A 47 26.95 18.38 -8.53
CA HIS A 47 26.99 18.00 -7.11
C HIS A 47 25.61 18.25 -6.49
N VAL A 48 24.67 17.35 -6.76
CA VAL A 48 23.32 17.42 -6.18
C VAL A 48 23.39 16.94 -4.73
N THR A 49 22.88 17.76 -3.82
CA THR A 49 22.83 17.50 -2.38
C THR A 49 21.38 17.36 -1.91
N GLY A 50 21.21 16.93 -0.67
CA GLY A 50 19.91 16.94 -0.02
C GLY A 50 19.23 18.32 0.03
N ASP A 51 19.99 19.42 0.08
CA ASP A 51 19.46 20.79 0.11
C ASP A 51 18.85 21.20 -1.24
N ASP A 52 19.39 20.68 -2.34
CA ASP A 52 18.84 20.91 -3.69
C ASP A 52 17.47 20.22 -3.83
N TYR A 53 17.34 18.99 -3.33
CA TYR A 53 16.06 18.29 -3.25
C TYR A 53 15.05 19.04 -2.37
N GLU A 54 15.46 19.57 -1.21
CA GLU A 54 14.57 20.37 -0.36
C GLU A 54 14.05 21.60 -1.11
N THR A 55 14.94 22.36 -1.72
CA THR A 55 14.60 23.59 -2.44
C THR A 55 13.65 23.31 -3.60
N GLN A 56 13.97 22.32 -4.43
CA GLN A 56 13.15 21.99 -5.59
C GLN A 56 11.83 21.34 -5.20
N THR A 57 11.77 20.58 -4.10
CA THR A 57 10.52 20.02 -3.56
C THR A 57 9.56 21.14 -3.17
N LEU A 58 10.02 22.11 -2.39
CA LEU A 58 9.18 23.23 -1.96
C LEU A 58 8.71 24.08 -3.14
N PHE A 59 9.57 24.29 -4.14
CA PHE A 59 9.18 24.98 -5.38
C PHE A 59 8.12 24.18 -6.17
N ALA A 60 8.35 22.88 -6.37
CA ALA A 60 7.44 22.02 -7.11
C ALA A 60 6.07 21.90 -6.44
N MET A 61 6.01 21.92 -5.10
CA MET A 61 4.74 21.95 -4.38
C MET A 61 3.90 23.19 -4.74
N GLU A 62 4.53 24.36 -4.88
CA GLU A 62 3.83 25.59 -5.25
C GLU A 62 3.33 25.58 -6.69
N THR A 63 4.19 25.15 -7.61
CA THR A 63 3.94 25.22 -9.05
C THR A 63 3.04 24.09 -9.54
N GLU A 64 3.30 22.87 -9.08
CA GLU A 64 2.58 21.69 -9.53
C GLU A 64 1.27 21.48 -8.79
N ARG A 65 1.17 21.94 -7.53
CA ARG A 65 0.04 21.71 -6.61
C ARG A 65 -0.32 20.22 -6.51
N PRO A 66 0.59 19.39 -6.00
CA PRO A 66 0.34 17.96 -5.86
C PRO A 66 -0.77 17.68 -4.84
N SER A 67 -1.44 16.55 -4.98
CA SER A 67 -2.42 16.05 -4.01
C SER A 67 -1.78 15.21 -2.90
N ALA A 68 -0.54 14.74 -3.10
CA ALA A 68 0.29 14.11 -2.09
C ALA A 68 1.76 14.10 -2.51
N VAL A 69 2.62 13.81 -1.55
CA VAL A 69 4.07 13.65 -1.74
C VAL A 69 4.48 12.22 -1.37
N LEU A 70 5.20 11.54 -2.26
CA LEU A 70 5.96 10.33 -1.96
C LEU A 70 7.42 10.74 -1.72
N LEU A 71 7.92 10.58 -0.50
CA LEU A 71 9.18 11.18 -0.04
C LEU A 71 10.10 10.12 0.54
N ASP A 72 11.29 9.96 -0.04
CA ASP A 72 12.33 9.14 0.58
C ASP A 72 12.83 9.78 1.89
N VAL A 73 13.25 8.96 2.85
CA VAL A 73 13.88 9.42 4.09
C VAL A 73 15.33 9.83 3.83
N ARG A 74 16.02 9.11 2.96
CA ARG A 74 17.45 9.29 2.69
C ARG A 74 17.65 10.07 1.40
N PHE A 75 18.61 10.97 1.40
CA PHE A 75 19.13 11.59 0.18
C PHE A 75 20.64 11.53 0.22
N GLY A 76 21.29 11.32 -0.90
CA GLY A 76 22.74 11.33 -1.03
C GLY A 76 23.46 10.14 -0.40
N GLU A 77 24.75 10.05 -0.70
CA GLU A 77 25.61 8.96 -0.24
C GLU A 77 26.20 9.21 1.16
N TYR A 78 26.23 10.48 1.61
CA TYR A 78 26.88 10.90 2.85
C TYR A 78 26.00 10.73 4.09
N ASP A 79 26.64 10.45 5.23
CA ASP A 79 25.96 10.25 6.51
C ASP A 79 25.21 11.50 7.01
N SER A 80 25.65 12.70 6.61
CA SER A 80 24.97 13.97 6.92
C SER A 80 23.56 14.06 6.32
N ASP A 81 23.34 13.39 5.20
CA ASP A 81 22.13 13.54 4.38
C ASP A 81 21.15 12.38 4.59
N ARG A 82 21.54 11.41 5.44
CA ARG A 82 20.79 10.18 5.76
C ARG A 82 19.35 10.45 6.23
N PHE A 83 19.09 11.60 6.83
CA PHE A 83 17.77 12.01 7.34
C PHE A 83 17.20 13.24 6.65
N LYS A 84 17.73 13.62 5.48
CA LYS A 84 17.29 14.84 4.81
C LYS A 84 15.80 14.82 4.47
N GLY A 85 15.22 13.65 4.17
CA GLY A 85 13.78 13.51 3.95
C GLY A 85 12.93 13.94 5.16
N LEU A 86 13.42 13.75 6.39
CA LEU A 86 12.72 14.24 7.59
C LEU A 86 12.79 15.77 7.71
N SER A 87 13.90 16.38 7.31
CA SER A 87 14.02 17.84 7.23
C SER A 87 13.07 18.42 6.18
N ILE A 88 12.98 17.79 5.01
CA ILE A 88 12.04 18.16 3.95
C ILE A 88 10.60 18.03 4.46
N LEU A 89 10.25 16.90 5.09
CA LEU A 89 8.94 16.68 5.71
C LEU A 89 8.57 17.78 6.70
N LYS A 90 9.52 18.20 7.55
CA LYS A 90 9.29 19.29 8.50
C LYS A 90 8.93 20.59 7.79
N LYS A 91 9.64 20.92 6.70
CA LYS A 91 9.35 22.11 5.87
C LYS A 91 8.01 22.03 5.16
N ILE A 92 7.64 20.86 4.67
CA ILE A 92 6.31 20.59 4.11
C ILE A 92 5.24 20.86 5.16
N ALA A 93 5.37 20.28 6.36
CA ALA A 93 4.38 20.40 7.42
C ALA A 93 4.28 21.82 8.02
N GLU A 94 5.40 22.55 8.11
CA GLU A 94 5.43 23.97 8.50
C GLU A 94 4.63 24.85 7.51
N ARG A 95 4.57 24.44 6.25
CA ARG A 95 3.93 25.20 5.17
C ARG A 95 2.49 24.79 4.92
N ASP A 96 2.24 23.49 4.92
CA ASP A 96 0.93 22.86 4.74
C ASP A 96 0.86 21.59 5.58
N SER A 97 0.28 21.71 6.78
CA SER A 97 0.11 20.60 7.69
C SER A 97 -0.94 19.57 7.23
N ALA A 98 -1.75 19.89 6.21
CA ALA A 98 -2.74 18.97 5.66
C ALA A 98 -2.21 18.19 4.46
N MET A 99 -1.03 18.54 3.92
CA MET A 99 -0.43 17.86 2.79
C MET A 99 -0.21 16.37 3.11
N PRO A 100 -0.80 15.44 2.35
CA PRO A 100 -0.56 14.03 2.56
C PRO A 100 0.86 13.64 2.12
N VAL A 101 1.63 13.02 3.01
CA VAL A 101 3.00 12.59 2.73
C VAL A 101 3.18 11.11 3.07
N LEU A 102 3.55 10.31 2.06
CA LEU A 102 3.96 8.92 2.25
C LEU A 102 5.48 8.85 2.28
N MET A 103 6.04 8.55 3.44
CA MET A 103 7.48 8.42 3.66
C MET A 103 7.96 7.02 3.25
N PHE A 104 8.91 6.95 2.33
CA PHE A 104 9.55 5.72 1.86
C PHE A 104 10.82 5.46 2.68
N THR A 105 10.95 4.29 3.33
CA THR A 105 12.06 4.04 4.26
C THR A 105 12.58 2.61 4.22
N GLN A 106 13.88 2.43 4.46
CA GLN A 106 14.48 1.12 4.72
C GLN A 106 14.54 0.79 6.22
N TYR A 107 14.10 1.69 7.10
CA TYR A 107 14.31 1.63 8.56
C TYR A 107 13.10 1.10 9.35
N THR A 108 12.26 0.23 8.78
CA THR A 108 11.16 -0.37 9.58
C THR A 108 11.66 -1.30 10.68
N GLN A 109 12.94 -1.68 10.66
CA GLN A 109 13.64 -2.49 11.65
C GLN A 109 14.99 -1.82 12.00
N GLY A 110 15.32 -1.68 13.30
CA GLY A 110 16.63 -1.22 13.78
C GLY A 110 16.64 0.10 14.58
N PRO A 111 17.81 0.53 15.09
CA PRO A 111 17.94 1.69 16.00
C PRO A 111 17.57 3.04 15.39
N TYR A 112 17.51 3.12 14.06
CA TYR A 112 17.09 4.32 13.33
C TYR A 112 15.56 4.45 13.22
N ARG A 113 14.81 3.39 13.56
CA ARG A 113 13.35 3.43 13.67
C ARG A 113 12.92 4.45 14.72
N ASP A 114 13.56 4.49 15.89
CA ASP A 114 13.18 5.38 16.98
C ASP A 114 13.40 6.87 16.61
N THR A 115 14.39 7.18 15.77
CA THR A 115 14.63 8.52 15.23
C THR A 115 13.57 8.91 14.22
N ALA A 116 13.22 8.02 13.28
CA ALA A 116 12.16 8.25 12.30
C ALA A 116 10.77 8.34 12.96
N VAL A 117 10.51 7.49 13.97
CA VAL A 117 9.27 7.46 14.76
C VAL A 117 9.16 8.69 15.64
N SER A 118 10.23 9.10 16.35
CA SER A 118 10.19 10.32 17.17
C SER A 118 10.01 11.59 16.33
N ALA A 119 10.61 11.64 15.13
CA ALA A 119 10.33 12.70 14.17
C ALA A 119 8.88 12.66 13.68
N SER A 120 8.32 11.48 13.39
CA SER A 120 6.94 11.30 12.96
C SER A 120 5.89 11.65 14.02
N LEU A 121 6.16 11.39 15.30
CA LEU A 121 5.23 11.72 16.40
C LEU A 121 5.02 13.24 16.57
N SER A 122 5.91 14.05 15.99
CA SER A 122 5.79 15.51 15.97
C SER A 122 5.13 16.08 14.71
N VAL A 123 4.94 15.26 13.67
CA VAL A 123 4.37 15.66 12.38
C VAL A 123 2.97 15.03 12.25
N SER A 124 2.00 15.83 11.83
CA SER A 124 0.55 15.58 11.93
C SER A 124 0.03 14.26 11.31
N ALA A 125 -1.27 13.99 11.49
CA ALA A 125 -2.00 12.81 10.98
C ALA A 125 -1.96 12.59 9.45
N SER A 126 -1.47 13.55 8.66
CA SER A 126 -1.38 13.46 7.19
C SER A 126 -0.13 12.73 6.69
N VAL A 127 0.64 12.08 7.58
CA VAL A 127 1.89 11.39 7.25
C VAL A 127 1.79 9.90 7.54
N ASP A 128 2.14 9.05 6.57
CA ASP A 128 2.30 7.60 6.74
C ASP A 128 3.71 7.15 6.33
N PHE A 129 4.14 6.00 6.82
CA PHE A 129 5.45 5.40 6.54
C PHE A 129 5.27 4.03 5.92
N ILE A 130 6.07 3.74 4.89
CA ILE A 130 6.07 2.45 4.21
C ILE A 130 7.51 2.00 3.92
N ASP A 131 7.75 0.70 4.06
CA ASP A 131 9.04 0.09 3.77
C ASP A 131 9.36 0.13 2.26
N LYS A 132 10.63 0.39 1.87
CA LYS A 132 11.08 0.28 0.47
C LYS A 132 10.92 -1.15 -0.08
N LEU A 133 10.84 -2.17 0.76
CA LEU A 133 10.54 -3.55 0.36
C LEU A 133 9.04 -3.79 0.07
N ALA A 134 8.18 -2.80 0.32
CA ALA A 134 6.78 -2.90 -0.03
C ALA A 134 6.59 -2.93 -1.55
N SER A 135 5.56 -3.64 -2.00
CA SER A 135 5.23 -3.69 -3.42
C SER A 135 4.67 -2.35 -3.92
N PRO A 136 4.92 -1.95 -5.18
CA PRO A 136 4.35 -0.73 -5.79
C PRO A 136 2.86 -0.53 -5.54
N GLU A 137 2.15 -1.65 -5.56
CA GLU A 137 0.77 -1.84 -5.21
C GLU A 137 0.35 -1.30 -3.82
N GLU A 138 1.15 -1.61 -2.79
CA GLU A 138 0.92 -1.18 -1.40
C GLU A 138 1.24 0.30 -1.26
N VAL A 139 2.29 0.78 -1.94
CA VAL A 139 2.64 2.21 -2.01
C VAL A 139 1.46 3.02 -2.52
N VAL A 140 0.89 2.64 -3.67
CA VAL A 140 -0.25 3.36 -4.25
C VAL A 140 -1.50 3.23 -3.39
N LEU A 141 -1.76 2.07 -2.77
CA LEU A 141 -2.89 1.90 -1.86
C LEU A 141 -2.81 2.84 -0.65
N ARG A 142 -1.65 2.88 0.03
CA ARG A 142 -1.45 3.75 1.20
C ARG A 142 -1.50 5.22 0.84
N LEU A 143 -0.89 5.60 -0.28
CA LEU A 143 -0.97 6.96 -0.80
C LEU A 143 -2.43 7.39 -1.04
N ARG A 144 -3.26 6.50 -1.59
CA ARG A 144 -4.69 6.76 -1.80
C ARG A 144 -5.44 6.93 -0.49
N ARG A 145 -5.13 6.15 0.55
CA ARG A 145 -5.72 6.34 1.90
C ARG A 145 -5.36 7.70 2.46
N LEU A 146 -4.08 8.08 2.37
CA LEU A 146 -3.59 9.40 2.77
C LEU A 146 -4.29 10.56 2.05
N ILE A 147 -4.56 10.43 0.75
CA ILE A 147 -5.31 11.44 -0.02
C ILE A 147 -6.82 11.44 0.32
N GLY A 148 -7.33 10.40 0.97
CA GLY A 148 -8.78 10.20 1.19
C GLY A 148 -9.52 9.72 -0.07
N SER A 149 -8.80 9.11 -1.02
CA SER A 149 -9.35 8.59 -2.30
C SER A 149 -9.33 7.05 -2.40
N ALA A 150 -8.86 6.37 -1.35
CA ALA A 150 -9.13 4.94 -1.18
C ALA A 150 -10.59 4.74 -0.75
N PRO A 151 -11.28 3.70 -1.26
CA PRO A 151 -12.51 3.29 -0.63
C PRO A 151 -12.17 2.84 0.80
N GLU A 152 -12.93 3.30 1.79
CA GLU A 152 -12.81 2.88 3.20
C GLU A 152 -12.81 1.34 3.32
N THR A 153 -13.50 0.66 2.40
CA THR A 153 -13.60 -0.79 2.35
C THR A 153 -13.35 -1.36 0.96
N ILE A 154 -12.66 -2.50 0.87
CA ILE A 154 -12.51 -3.29 -0.35
C ILE A 154 -13.73 -4.23 -0.47
N LYS A 155 -14.53 -4.06 -1.53
CA LYS A 155 -15.63 -4.98 -1.85
C LYS A 155 -15.10 -6.25 -2.52
N ILE A 156 -15.56 -7.40 -2.07
CA ILE A 156 -15.29 -8.71 -2.68
C ILE A 156 -16.64 -9.26 -3.16
N GLY A 157 -16.95 -8.97 -4.42
CA GLY A 157 -18.27 -9.18 -5.00
C GLY A 157 -19.37 -8.42 -4.26
N SER A 158 -20.57 -9.00 -4.25
CA SER A 158 -21.75 -8.57 -3.49
C SER A 158 -21.71 -9.03 -2.02
N LEU A 159 -20.83 -10.00 -1.70
CA LEU A 159 -20.94 -10.80 -0.48
C LEU A 159 -20.11 -10.29 0.69
N PHE A 160 -18.98 -9.62 0.44
CA PHE A 160 -18.08 -9.20 1.52
C PHE A 160 -17.53 -7.80 1.33
N GLU A 161 -17.25 -7.15 2.47
CA GLU A 161 -16.46 -5.93 2.54
C GLU A 161 -15.33 -6.13 3.54
N LEU A 162 -14.12 -5.81 3.11
CA LEU A 162 -12.93 -5.79 3.94
C LEU A 162 -12.64 -4.35 4.32
N ASP A 163 -12.48 -4.09 5.61
CA ASP A 163 -12.01 -2.83 6.19
C ASP A 163 -10.58 -3.05 6.71
N PRO A 164 -9.56 -2.67 5.92
CA PRO A 164 -8.17 -2.89 6.31
C PRO A 164 -7.73 -2.00 7.47
N GLU A 165 -8.35 -0.83 7.67
CA GLU A 165 -7.99 0.11 8.73
C GLU A 165 -8.42 -0.41 10.09
N ASN A 166 -9.65 -0.93 10.17
CA ASN A 166 -10.18 -1.51 11.40
C ASN A 166 -9.90 -3.01 11.56
N ALA A 167 -9.07 -3.59 10.67
CA ALA A 167 -8.74 -5.00 10.66
C ALA A 167 -10.00 -5.90 10.72
N ALA A 168 -11.02 -5.53 9.95
CA ALA A 168 -12.36 -6.10 10.04
C ALA A 168 -12.86 -6.62 8.68
N VAL A 169 -13.61 -7.71 8.71
CA VAL A 169 -14.25 -8.31 7.53
C VAL A 169 -15.74 -8.43 7.79
N TYR A 170 -16.54 -7.97 6.85
CA TYR A 170 -17.99 -7.99 6.95
C TYR A 170 -18.58 -8.88 5.87
N ALA A 171 -19.58 -9.67 6.23
CA ALA A 171 -20.53 -10.25 5.29
C ALA A 171 -21.58 -9.18 4.95
N VAL A 172 -21.95 -9.08 3.68
CA VAL A 172 -22.95 -8.14 3.18
C VAL A 172 -24.21 -8.94 2.81
N ASN A 173 -25.28 -8.74 3.58
CA ASN A 173 -26.58 -9.38 3.37
C ASN A 173 -27.66 -8.30 3.29
N ASP A 174 -28.31 -8.13 2.14
CA ASP A 174 -29.39 -7.15 1.93
C ASP A 174 -29.06 -5.72 2.42
N GLY A 175 -27.81 -5.30 2.21
CA GLY A 175 -27.31 -3.98 2.63
C GLY A 175 -26.94 -3.86 4.11
N ARG A 176 -27.08 -4.92 4.92
CA ARG A 176 -26.51 -5.01 6.27
C ARG A 176 -25.10 -5.58 6.22
N ARG A 177 -24.24 -5.04 7.09
CA ARG A 177 -22.85 -5.48 7.28
C ARG A 177 -22.75 -6.23 8.61
N ASP A 178 -22.44 -7.52 8.55
CA ASP A 178 -22.25 -8.38 9.72
C ASP A 178 -20.77 -8.73 9.89
N LEU A 179 -20.17 -8.39 11.04
CA LEU A 179 -18.76 -8.65 11.31
C LEU A 179 -18.46 -10.15 11.41
N ILE A 180 -17.49 -10.63 10.62
CA ILE A 180 -17.01 -12.01 10.62
C ILE A 180 -15.85 -12.15 11.62
N ARG A 181 -16.18 -12.46 12.88
CA ARG A 181 -15.21 -12.50 13.99
C ARG A 181 -14.15 -13.58 13.84
N GLU A 182 -14.42 -14.61 13.04
CA GLU A 182 -13.50 -15.72 12.78
C GLU A 182 -12.32 -15.31 11.90
N ILE A 183 -12.39 -14.17 11.20
CA ILE A 183 -11.30 -13.68 10.35
C ILE A 183 -10.44 -12.70 11.14
N GLN A 184 -9.44 -13.26 11.84
CA GLN A 184 -8.48 -12.50 12.65
C GLN A 184 -7.07 -13.07 12.49
N GLY A 185 -6.08 -12.29 12.92
CA GLY A 185 -4.66 -12.66 12.88
C GLY A 185 -4.25 -13.06 11.47
N MET A 186 -3.59 -14.21 11.35
CA MET A 186 -3.01 -14.65 10.08
C MET A 186 -4.04 -14.90 8.97
N LYS A 187 -5.30 -15.23 9.30
CA LYS A 187 -6.38 -15.34 8.32
C LYS A 187 -6.71 -13.99 7.68
N LEU A 188 -6.70 -12.94 8.50
CA LEU A 188 -6.90 -11.57 8.03
C LEU A 188 -5.72 -11.11 7.17
N GLU A 189 -4.48 -11.36 7.60
CA GLU A 189 -3.28 -11.00 6.82
C GLU A 189 -3.28 -11.62 5.42
N ILE A 190 -3.61 -12.93 5.33
CA ILE A 190 -3.74 -13.63 4.06
C ILE A 190 -4.87 -13.02 3.21
N LEU A 191 -6.03 -12.74 3.80
CA LEU A 191 -7.15 -12.14 3.08
C LEU A 191 -6.83 -10.71 2.61
N ASN A 192 -6.15 -9.90 3.42
CA ASN A 192 -5.70 -8.56 3.08
C ASN A 192 -4.80 -8.59 1.84
N GLU A 193 -3.80 -9.47 1.82
CA GLU A 193 -2.90 -9.59 0.69
C GLU A 193 -3.64 -10.00 -0.60
N LEU A 194 -4.56 -10.96 -0.48
CA LEU A 194 -5.39 -11.44 -1.58
C LEU A 194 -6.39 -10.38 -2.09
N ALA A 195 -7.05 -9.66 -1.17
CA ALA A 195 -8.03 -8.62 -1.48
C ALA A 195 -7.36 -7.39 -2.07
N SER A 196 -6.20 -6.99 -1.55
CA SER A 196 -5.37 -5.95 -2.14
C SER A 196 -4.93 -6.32 -3.56
N ALA A 197 -4.51 -7.57 -3.81
CA ALA A 197 -4.19 -8.03 -5.16
C ALA A 197 -5.40 -7.97 -6.10
N MET A 198 -6.55 -8.49 -5.69
CA MET A 198 -7.77 -8.43 -6.50
C MET A 198 -8.21 -6.99 -6.78
N TYR A 199 -8.10 -6.10 -5.79
CA TYR A 199 -8.47 -4.70 -5.91
C TYR A 199 -7.60 -3.96 -6.94
N ARG A 200 -6.34 -4.36 -7.03
CA ARG A 200 -5.36 -3.78 -7.94
C ARG A 200 -5.52 -4.25 -9.37
N SER A 201 -5.86 -5.51 -9.55
CA SER A 201 -6.21 -6.12 -10.82
C SER A 201 -7.07 -7.36 -10.57
N GLU A 202 -8.22 -7.44 -11.22
CA GLU A 202 -9.15 -8.54 -11.00
C GLU A 202 -8.49 -9.89 -11.35
N GLY A 203 -8.45 -10.80 -10.37
CA GLY A 203 -7.81 -12.10 -10.54
C GLY A 203 -6.28 -12.07 -10.54
N GLU A 204 -5.66 -10.98 -10.06
CA GLU A 204 -4.21 -10.91 -9.79
C GLU A 204 -3.77 -12.07 -8.89
N LEU A 205 -2.65 -12.70 -9.27
CA LEU A 205 -2.07 -13.81 -8.54
C LEU A 205 -1.16 -13.29 -7.43
N VAL A 206 -1.41 -13.72 -6.21
CA VAL A 206 -0.46 -13.60 -5.10
C VAL A 206 0.45 -14.83 -5.07
N PRO A 207 1.78 -14.68 -5.23
CA PRO A 207 2.71 -15.80 -5.25
C PRO A 207 2.76 -16.54 -3.90
N PHE A 208 3.07 -17.85 -3.94
CA PHE A 208 3.30 -18.62 -2.71
C PHE A 208 4.38 -18.01 -1.82
N SER A 209 5.48 -17.53 -2.39
CA SER A 209 6.59 -16.91 -1.65
C SER A 209 6.18 -15.68 -0.83
N ARG A 210 5.08 -15.03 -1.21
CA ARG A 210 4.51 -13.90 -0.48
C ARG A 210 3.58 -14.37 0.63
N LEU A 211 2.73 -15.36 0.36
CA LEU A 211 1.75 -15.89 1.31
C LEU A 211 2.33 -16.82 2.38
N GLU A 212 3.41 -17.54 2.06
CA GLU A 212 4.09 -18.45 3.00
C GLU A 212 4.70 -17.72 4.19
N ARG A 213 4.94 -16.41 4.09
CA ARG A 213 5.36 -15.55 5.19
C ARG A 213 4.34 -15.51 6.33
N PHE A 214 3.07 -15.78 6.01
CA PHE A 214 1.97 -15.86 6.97
C PHE A 214 1.71 -17.31 7.42
N SER A 215 2.67 -18.21 7.26
CA SER A 215 2.54 -19.63 7.60
C SER A 215 3.78 -20.12 8.35
N GLU A 216 3.56 -20.95 9.37
CA GLU A 216 4.61 -21.48 10.24
C GLU A 216 4.78 -22.99 10.04
N GLY A 217 5.96 -23.52 10.39
CA GLY A 217 6.29 -24.95 10.38
C GLY A 217 7.28 -25.38 9.30
N GLU A 218 7.70 -26.65 9.34
CA GLU A 218 8.66 -27.25 8.39
C GLU A 218 8.13 -27.29 6.94
N ASP A 219 6.81 -27.39 6.75
CA ASP A 219 6.14 -27.27 5.45
C ASP A 219 5.16 -26.09 5.46
N SER A 220 5.70 -24.90 5.23
CA SER A 220 4.94 -23.64 5.13
C SER A 220 3.84 -23.71 4.06
N ARG A 221 4.03 -24.49 3.00
CA ARG A 221 3.06 -24.61 1.91
C ARG A 221 1.87 -25.48 2.30
N ALA A 222 2.08 -26.54 3.07
CA ALA A 222 0.99 -27.32 3.66
C ALA A 222 0.18 -26.49 4.66
N SER A 223 0.88 -25.77 5.53
CA SER A 223 0.28 -24.86 6.52
C SER A 223 -0.58 -23.78 5.85
N LEU A 224 -0.07 -23.16 4.78
CA LEU A 224 -0.82 -22.18 3.98
C LEU A 224 -2.09 -22.78 3.35
N ARG A 225 -2.01 -24.00 2.79
CA ARG A 225 -3.19 -24.69 2.22
C ARG A 225 -4.30 -24.88 3.25
N VAL A 226 -3.95 -25.25 4.49
CA VAL A 226 -4.91 -25.40 5.60
C VAL A 226 -5.55 -24.04 5.92
N ARG A 227 -4.75 -22.99 6.09
CA ARG A 227 -5.27 -21.64 6.41
C ARG A 227 -6.18 -21.08 5.32
N ILE A 228 -5.84 -21.26 4.04
CA ILE A 228 -6.71 -20.86 2.92
C ILE A 228 -8.05 -21.61 2.96
N ARG A 229 -8.03 -22.91 3.27
CA ARG A 229 -9.25 -23.70 3.42
C ARG A 229 -10.11 -23.20 4.58
N GLU A 230 -9.50 -22.96 5.75
CA GLU A 230 -10.19 -22.41 6.91
C GLU A 230 -10.80 -21.04 6.62
N LEU A 231 -10.06 -20.16 5.93
CA LEU A 231 -10.52 -18.85 5.49
C LEU A 231 -11.77 -18.96 4.61
N LYS A 232 -11.75 -19.82 3.58
CA LYS A 232 -12.93 -20.06 2.72
C LYS A 232 -14.13 -20.60 3.50
N VAL A 233 -13.89 -21.51 4.46
CA VAL A 233 -14.94 -22.08 5.30
C VAL A 233 -15.57 -21.01 6.20
N SER A 234 -14.75 -20.17 6.84
CA SER A 234 -15.24 -19.07 7.68
C SER A 234 -16.04 -18.05 6.87
N LEU A 235 -15.53 -17.62 5.71
CA LEU A 235 -16.25 -16.70 4.82
C LEU A 235 -17.55 -17.34 4.31
N GLY A 236 -17.52 -18.61 3.92
CA GLY A 236 -18.70 -19.35 3.45
C GLY A 236 -19.80 -19.47 4.49
N LYS A 237 -19.44 -19.80 5.73
CA LYS A 237 -20.40 -19.84 6.86
C LYS A 237 -21.10 -18.50 7.08
N ALA A 238 -20.38 -17.39 6.94
CA ALA A 238 -20.93 -16.05 7.17
C ALA A 238 -22.02 -15.66 6.15
N VAL A 239 -21.97 -16.22 4.94
CA VAL A 239 -22.97 -15.98 3.88
C VAL A 239 -23.79 -17.23 3.54
N SER A 240 -23.78 -18.24 4.42
CA SER A 240 -24.49 -19.51 4.23
C SER A 240 -24.25 -20.19 2.87
N ARG A 241 -23.02 -20.12 2.36
CA ARG A 241 -22.62 -20.67 1.06
C ARG A 241 -21.34 -21.51 1.18
N GLU A 242 -21.29 -22.62 0.46
CA GLU A 242 -20.03 -23.36 0.27
C GLU A 242 -19.33 -22.89 -1.01
N PHE A 243 -18.09 -22.42 -0.89
CA PHE A 243 -17.29 -21.99 -2.04
C PHE A 243 -16.48 -23.16 -2.61
N GLY A 244 -16.74 -23.50 -3.88
CA GLY A 244 -16.03 -24.52 -4.63
C GLY A 244 -14.58 -24.15 -4.95
N ALA A 245 -13.83 -25.09 -5.53
CA ALA A 245 -12.39 -24.92 -5.82
C ALA A 245 -12.07 -23.73 -6.74
N ASN A 246 -13.02 -23.32 -7.58
CA ASN A 246 -12.88 -22.24 -8.56
C ASN A 246 -13.58 -20.93 -8.15
N GLU A 247 -14.00 -20.82 -6.89
CA GLU A 247 -14.72 -19.66 -6.37
C GLU A 247 -13.97 -18.99 -5.22
N LEU A 248 -14.16 -17.68 -5.10
CA LEU A 248 -13.59 -16.81 -4.06
C LEU A 248 -12.06 -16.82 -4.03
N ILE A 249 -11.44 -17.85 -3.45
CA ILE A 249 -9.98 -18.04 -3.44
C ILE A 249 -9.64 -19.27 -4.29
N ILE A 250 -8.90 -19.04 -5.38
CA ILE A 250 -8.55 -20.04 -6.39
C ILE A 250 -7.06 -20.36 -6.28
N ASN A 251 -6.73 -21.66 -6.19
CA ASN A 251 -5.36 -22.13 -6.31
C ASN A 251 -4.91 -22.09 -7.77
N VAL A 252 -3.80 -21.41 -8.03
CA VAL A 252 -3.10 -21.46 -9.32
C VAL A 252 -1.88 -22.34 -9.16
N ARG A 253 -1.96 -23.55 -9.74
CA ARG A 253 -0.99 -24.63 -9.56
C ARG A 253 0.45 -24.15 -9.66
N ASN A 254 1.24 -24.45 -8.62
CA ASN A 254 2.66 -24.11 -8.49
C ASN A 254 3.01 -22.61 -8.53
N ARG A 255 2.01 -21.72 -8.54
CA ARG A 255 2.23 -20.27 -8.64
C ARG A 255 1.76 -19.52 -7.40
N GLY A 256 0.56 -19.82 -6.89
CA GLY A 256 0.02 -19.15 -5.71
C GLY A 256 -1.51 -19.19 -5.64
N TYR A 257 -2.11 -18.15 -5.09
CA TYR A 257 -3.56 -17.99 -4.99
C TYR A 257 -4.00 -16.66 -5.58
N ARG A 258 -5.22 -16.62 -6.12
CA ARG A 258 -5.88 -15.37 -6.49
C ARG A 258 -7.25 -15.30 -5.85
N LEU A 259 -7.65 -14.09 -5.46
CA LEU A 259 -9.01 -13.79 -5.07
C LEU A 259 -9.79 -13.32 -6.29
N VAL A 260 -11.02 -13.81 -6.42
CA VAL A 260 -11.97 -13.42 -7.47
C VAL A 260 -13.28 -13.02 -6.82
N ASN A 261 -14.01 -12.11 -7.46
CA ASN A 261 -15.36 -11.80 -7.06
C ASN A 261 -16.23 -13.07 -7.19
N PRO A 262 -16.86 -13.56 -6.10
CA PRO A 262 -17.81 -14.65 -6.22
C PRO A 262 -19.00 -14.17 -7.03
N THR A 263 -19.39 -14.94 -8.04
CA THR A 263 -20.67 -14.74 -8.76
C THR A 263 -21.82 -15.19 -7.86
N ASP A 264 -22.92 -14.44 -7.84
CA ASP A 264 -24.17 -14.85 -7.19
C ASP A 264 -24.66 -16.21 -7.73
#